data_AF-G5BIS3-F1
#
_entry.id   AF-G5BIS3-F1
#
_cell.length_a   1.000
_cell.length_b   1.000
_cell.length_c   1.000
_cell.angle_alpha   90.00
_cell.angle_beta   90.00
_cell.angle_gamma   90.00
#
_symmetry.space_group_name_H-M   'P 1'
#
loop_
_entity.id
_entity.type
_entity.pdbx_description
1 polymer ?
#
loop_
_entity_poly.entity_id
_entity_poly.type
_entity_poly.pdbx_seq_one_letter_code
_entity_poly.pdbx_strand_id
1 'polypeptide(L)'
;MDQPEMILKEAMENHQNMIKQFKGVPGVKLERFEEGMKVKHCALSLVGEPIMYPEINRFLKLLHHCKISSFLVTNAQFPVEIINLKPVTQLYVSVDASTKDSLKKIDRPLFKNFWQRFLDSLTALAAKPQRTVYRLTLVKSWNVDELQAYAELVSLGCPDFIEVKGVTYCGESSASSLTMANVPWHEEVVRFVWELVDLIPDYEVACEHEHSNCLLIAHRKFKIGGEWWTWIDYNRFQELIQEYEDSGGARTFCAEDYMARTPHWALFGASERGFDPKDTRHQRKSGSKNIARC
;
A
#
# COMPACT_ATOMS: atom_id res chain seq x y z
N MET A 1 -20.76 13.01 14.04
CA MET A 1 -19.84 11.94 13.61
C MET A 1 -20.71 10.79 13.18
N ASP A 2 -20.55 10.36 11.93
CA ASP A 2 -21.46 9.39 11.33
C ASP A 2 -21.16 7.97 11.80
N GLN A 3 -22.20 7.12 11.80
CA GLN A 3 -22.10 5.73 12.24
C GLN A 3 -21.40 4.86 11.17
N PRO A 4 -20.63 3.83 11.56
CA PRO A 4 -19.93 2.97 10.61
C PRO A 4 -20.82 2.33 9.54
N GLU A 5 -22.05 1.95 9.90
CA GLU A 5 -23.03 1.34 8.98
C GLU A 5 -23.48 2.32 7.90
N MET A 6 -23.70 3.59 8.28
CA MET A 6 -24.03 4.66 7.34
C MET A 6 -22.86 4.91 6.39
N ILE A 7 -21.64 5.04 6.93
CA ILE A 7 -20.43 5.26 6.14
C ILE A 7 -20.24 4.12 5.12
N LEU A 8 -20.36 2.86 5.55
CA LEU A 8 -20.20 1.72 4.65
C LEU A 8 -21.26 1.71 3.54
N LYS A 9 -22.53 1.93 3.90
CA LYS A 9 -23.64 1.96 2.94
C LYS A 9 -23.42 3.05 1.89
N GLU A 10 -23.14 4.27 2.33
CA GLU A 10 -22.93 5.40 1.42
C GLU A 10 -21.67 5.22 0.56
N ALA A 11 -20.58 4.69 1.14
CA ALA A 11 -19.37 4.38 0.37
C ALA A 11 -19.63 3.36 -0.75
N MET A 12 -20.41 2.31 -0.47
CA MET A 12 -20.80 1.31 -1.46
C MET A 12 -21.72 1.89 -2.54
N GLU A 13 -22.72 2.69 -2.14
CA GLU A 13 -23.62 3.37 -3.07
C GLU A 13 -22.86 4.33 -4.00
N ASN A 14 -21.95 5.14 -3.44
CA ASN A 14 -21.13 6.08 -4.19
C ASN A 14 -20.18 5.36 -5.16
N HIS A 15 -19.53 4.28 -4.73
CA HIS A 15 -18.70 3.43 -5.59
C HIS A 15 -19.52 2.89 -6.77
N GLN A 16 -20.67 2.28 -6.49
CA GLN A 16 -21.54 1.72 -7.53
C GLN A 16 -22.07 2.80 -8.48
N ASN A 17 -22.43 3.97 -7.97
CA ASN A 17 -22.91 5.08 -8.80
C ASN A 17 -21.82 5.63 -9.73
N MET A 18 -20.57 5.64 -9.27
CA MET A 18 -19.41 5.99 -10.10
C MET A 18 -19.19 4.95 -11.20
N ILE A 19 -19.20 3.64 -10.89
CA ILE A 19 -19.05 2.58 -11.89
C ILE A 19 -20.19 2.61 -12.92
N LYS A 20 -21.44 2.86 -12.49
CA LYS A 20 -22.61 2.97 -13.39
C LYS A 20 -22.42 4.02 -14.50
N GLN A 21 -21.64 5.08 -14.27
CA GLN A 21 -21.37 6.10 -15.30
C GLN A 21 -20.64 5.52 -16.52
N PHE A 22 -19.94 4.40 -16.38
CA PHE A 22 -19.22 3.73 -17.47
C PHE A 22 -20.09 2.74 -18.26
N LYS A 23 -21.38 2.59 -17.92
CA LYS A 23 -22.28 1.66 -18.61
C LYS A 23 -22.49 2.12 -20.06
N GLY A 24 -22.09 1.28 -21.01
CA GLY A 24 -22.25 1.56 -22.45
C GLY A 24 -21.14 2.41 -23.07
N VAL A 25 -20.10 2.79 -22.29
CA VAL A 25 -18.92 3.48 -22.83
C VAL A 25 -18.13 2.52 -23.73
N PRO A 26 -17.77 2.91 -24.98
CA PRO A 26 -16.97 2.07 -25.87
C PRO A 26 -15.65 1.63 -25.22
N GLY A 27 -15.35 0.32 -25.32
CA GLY A 27 -14.14 -0.29 -24.73
C GLY A 27 -14.32 -0.87 -23.32
N VAL A 28 -15.42 -0.56 -22.63
CA VAL A 28 -15.73 -1.18 -21.33
C VAL A 28 -16.22 -2.62 -21.55
N LYS A 29 -15.54 -3.59 -20.95
CA LYS A 29 -15.94 -5.01 -20.99
C LYS A 29 -17.06 -5.26 -19.98
N LEU A 30 -18.13 -5.93 -20.41
CA LEU A 30 -19.28 -6.22 -19.55
C LEU A 30 -18.89 -7.01 -18.30
N GLU A 31 -18.04 -8.02 -18.44
CA GLU A 31 -17.54 -8.83 -17.33
C GLU A 31 -16.83 -7.99 -16.25
N ARG A 32 -15.99 -7.03 -16.66
CA ARG A 32 -15.26 -6.12 -15.76
C ARG A 32 -16.18 -5.09 -15.12
N PHE A 33 -17.20 -4.65 -15.84
CA PHE A 33 -18.24 -3.78 -15.28
C PHE A 33 -19.03 -4.49 -14.18
N GLU A 34 -19.47 -5.72 -14.43
CA GLU A 34 -20.18 -6.54 -13.44
C GLU A 34 -19.31 -6.91 -12.24
N GLU A 35 -18.02 -7.19 -12.46
CA GLU A 35 -17.02 -7.38 -11.41
C GLU A 35 -16.87 -6.09 -10.57
N GLY A 36 -16.67 -4.95 -11.20
CA GLY A 36 -16.48 -3.65 -10.53
C GLY A 36 -17.68 -3.18 -9.70
N MET A 37 -18.90 -3.64 -10.02
CA MET A 37 -20.11 -3.38 -9.22
C MET A 37 -20.12 -4.13 -7.88
N LYS A 38 -19.34 -5.21 -7.75
CA LYS A 38 -19.21 -6.02 -6.53
C LYS A 38 -17.96 -5.62 -5.77
N VAL A 39 -18.11 -4.79 -4.75
CA VAL A 39 -16.99 -4.35 -3.90
C VAL A 39 -16.33 -5.55 -3.21
N LYS A 40 -15.01 -5.69 -3.38
CA LYS A 40 -14.20 -6.75 -2.75
C LYS A 40 -13.09 -6.22 -1.86
N HIS A 41 -12.65 -4.99 -2.09
CA HIS A 41 -11.50 -4.41 -1.43
C HIS A 41 -11.81 -2.95 -1.07
N CYS A 42 -11.45 -2.54 0.15
CA CYS A 42 -11.58 -1.18 0.61
C CYS A 42 -10.20 -0.63 0.98
N ALA A 43 -9.77 0.41 0.26
CA ALA A 43 -8.56 1.16 0.54
C ALA A 43 -8.91 2.39 1.39
N LEU A 44 -8.54 2.37 2.66
CA LEU A 44 -8.66 3.48 3.59
C LEU A 44 -7.42 4.35 3.47
N SER A 45 -7.35 5.13 2.39
CA SER A 45 -6.13 5.83 1.99
C SER A 45 -6.35 7.08 1.12
N LEU A 46 -7.57 7.62 1.06
CA LEU A 46 -7.91 8.70 0.13
C LEU A 46 -7.41 10.07 0.61
N VAL A 47 -8.04 10.61 1.67
CA VAL A 47 -7.70 11.90 2.28
C VAL A 47 -7.91 11.78 3.79
N GLY A 48 -7.05 12.45 4.56
CA GLY A 48 -7.08 12.43 6.02
C GLY A 48 -6.39 11.20 6.59
N GLU A 49 -6.57 11.00 7.89
CA GLU A 49 -5.96 9.91 8.64
C GLU A 49 -7.06 8.95 9.14
N PRO A 50 -7.24 7.77 8.50
CA PRO A 50 -8.39 6.90 8.76
C PRO A 50 -8.39 6.36 10.20
N ILE A 51 -7.21 6.18 10.80
CA ILE A 51 -7.09 5.65 12.17
C ILE A 51 -7.59 6.64 13.23
N MET A 52 -7.78 7.92 12.89
CA MET A 52 -8.40 8.90 13.77
C MET A 52 -9.92 8.70 13.93
N TYR A 53 -10.57 7.90 13.08
CA TYR A 53 -11.99 7.63 13.22
C TYR A 53 -12.23 6.78 14.48
N PRO A 54 -12.96 7.27 15.51
CA PRO A 54 -13.12 6.59 16.79
C PRO A 54 -13.73 5.19 16.70
N GLU A 55 -14.58 4.95 15.69
CA GLU A 55 -15.24 3.67 15.46
C GLU A 55 -14.54 2.85 14.36
N ILE A 56 -13.25 3.11 14.07
CA ILE A 56 -12.49 2.43 13.01
C ILE A 56 -12.52 0.92 13.13
N ASN A 57 -12.40 0.38 14.34
CA ASN A 57 -12.45 -1.07 14.58
C ASN A 57 -13.82 -1.67 14.26
N ARG A 58 -14.91 -0.95 14.56
CA ARG A 58 -16.27 -1.38 14.19
C ARG A 58 -16.48 -1.30 12.69
N PHE A 59 -15.96 -0.27 12.04
CA PHE A 59 -16.00 -0.14 10.58
C PHE A 59 -15.23 -1.27 9.88
N LEU A 60 -14.03 -1.61 10.35
CA LEU A 60 -13.25 -2.74 9.83
C LEU A 60 -14.02 -4.07 9.97
N LYS A 61 -14.63 -4.31 11.13
CA LYS A 61 -15.48 -5.49 11.36
C LYS A 61 -16.65 -5.57 10.38
N LEU A 62 -17.31 -4.45 10.08
CA LEU A 62 -18.39 -4.40 9.09
C LEU A 62 -17.89 -4.73 7.68
N LEU A 63 -16.74 -4.19 7.27
CA LEU A 63 -16.11 -4.54 5.99
C LEU A 63 -15.87 -6.05 5.86
N HIS A 64 -15.27 -6.66 6.88
CA HIS A 64 -14.96 -8.09 6.87
C HIS A 64 -16.22 -8.97 6.93
N HIS A 65 -17.28 -8.55 7.64
CA HIS A 65 -18.59 -9.21 7.58
C HIS A 65 -19.17 -9.21 6.16
N CYS A 66 -18.97 -8.13 5.41
CA CYS A 66 -19.36 -8.05 4.00
C CYS A 66 -18.38 -8.76 3.04
N LYS A 67 -17.38 -9.48 3.57
CA LYS A 67 -16.30 -10.12 2.82
C LYS A 67 -15.52 -9.13 1.94
N ILE A 68 -15.35 -7.91 2.43
CA ILE A 68 -14.53 -6.86 1.83
C ILE A 68 -13.20 -6.80 2.57
N SER A 69 -12.07 -6.99 1.88
CA SER A 69 -10.75 -6.88 2.50
C SER A 69 -10.39 -5.42 2.77
N SER A 70 -9.55 -5.16 3.77
CA SER A 70 -9.22 -3.80 4.22
C SER A 70 -7.73 -3.49 4.10
N PHE A 71 -7.41 -2.38 3.45
CA PHE A 71 -6.07 -1.84 3.33
C PHE A 71 -6.06 -0.47 4.02
N LEU A 72 -5.43 -0.36 5.19
CA LEU A 72 -5.42 0.88 5.97
C LEU A 72 -4.06 1.54 5.84
N VAL A 73 -4.03 2.82 5.46
CA VAL A 73 -2.81 3.62 5.38
C VAL A 73 -2.80 4.65 6.50
N THR A 74 -1.69 4.75 7.22
CA THR A 74 -1.47 5.77 8.27
C THR A 74 -0.18 6.55 8.02
N ASN A 75 -0.14 7.81 8.46
CA ASN A 75 1.05 8.65 8.49
C ASN A 75 1.96 8.42 9.73
N ALA A 76 1.69 7.37 10.51
CA ALA A 76 2.46 7.02 11.71
C ALA A 76 2.52 8.14 12.77
N GLN A 77 1.43 8.90 12.94
CA GLN A 77 1.30 9.90 14.00
C GLN A 77 0.41 9.45 15.17
N PHE A 78 -0.04 8.19 15.20
CA PHE A 78 -1.07 7.69 16.12
C PHE A 78 -0.70 6.30 16.69
N PRO A 79 0.39 6.20 17.48
CA PRO A 79 0.91 4.91 17.93
C PRO A 79 -0.08 4.14 18.83
N VAL A 80 -0.84 4.85 19.67
CA VAL A 80 -1.84 4.21 20.55
C VAL A 80 -2.97 3.59 19.74
N GLU A 81 -3.43 4.30 18.72
CA GLU A 81 -4.45 3.84 17.80
C GLU A 81 -3.96 2.65 16.98
N ILE A 82 -2.68 2.66 16.54
CA ILE A 82 -2.05 1.49 15.90
C ILE A 82 -2.08 0.31 16.85
N ILE A 83 -1.63 0.44 18.10
CA ILE A 83 -1.65 -0.65 19.10
C ILE A 83 -3.07 -1.22 19.24
N ASN A 84 -4.08 -0.37 19.37
CA ASN A 84 -5.47 -0.76 19.57
C ASN A 84 -6.21 -1.21 18.30
N LEU A 85 -5.60 -1.07 17.12
CA LEU A 85 -6.20 -1.46 15.85
C LEU A 85 -6.43 -2.98 15.80
N LYS A 86 -7.67 -3.38 15.49
CA LYS A 86 -8.04 -4.76 15.23
C LYS A 86 -7.46 -5.23 13.89
N PRO A 87 -7.39 -6.55 13.63
CA PRO A 87 -6.78 -7.07 12.41
C PRO A 87 -7.36 -6.42 11.15
N VAL A 88 -6.46 -6.03 10.24
CA VAL A 88 -6.77 -5.59 8.87
C VAL A 88 -6.16 -6.57 7.88
N THR A 89 -6.57 -6.53 6.60
CA THR A 89 -5.93 -7.39 5.60
C THR A 89 -4.48 -6.99 5.38
N GLN A 90 -4.20 -5.69 5.30
CA GLN A 90 -2.85 -5.14 5.21
C GLN A 90 -2.80 -3.71 5.80
N LEU A 91 -1.81 -3.45 6.64
CA LEU A 91 -1.58 -2.16 7.30
C LEU A 91 -0.35 -1.48 6.71
N TYR A 92 -0.51 -0.26 6.22
CA TYR A 92 0.55 0.54 5.62
C TYR A 92 0.92 1.70 6.51
N VAL A 93 2.21 1.97 6.59
CA VAL A 93 2.75 3.26 7.00
C VAL A 93 3.31 3.97 5.76
N SER A 94 2.88 5.21 5.53
CA SER A 94 3.57 6.10 4.58
C SER A 94 4.85 6.59 5.24
N VAL A 95 6.00 6.26 4.66
CA VAL A 95 7.30 6.74 5.13
C VAL A 95 7.87 7.65 4.05
N ASP A 96 7.42 8.89 4.07
CA ASP A 96 7.75 9.89 3.06
C ASP A 96 9.12 10.54 3.30
N ALA A 97 9.76 10.26 4.44
CA ALA A 97 11.08 10.78 4.78
C ALA A 97 11.83 9.88 5.78
N SER A 98 13.15 9.80 5.68
CA SER A 98 13.98 8.93 6.54
C SER A 98 14.54 9.60 7.79
N THR A 99 14.54 10.93 7.87
CA THR A 99 15.05 11.70 9.03
C THR A 99 13.99 12.63 9.62
N LYS A 100 14.21 13.08 10.86
CA LYS A 100 13.35 14.06 11.54
C LYS A 100 13.19 15.36 10.76
N ASP A 101 14.28 15.88 10.21
CA ASP A 101 14.27 17.17 9.51
C ASP A 101 13.60 17.06 8.14
N SER A 102 13.86 15.98 7.41
CA SER A 102 13.17 15.70 6.14
C SER A 102 11.67 15.47 6.37
N LEU A 103 11.28 14.71 7.40
CA LEU A 103 9.88 14.47 7.74
C LEU A 103 9.15 15.77 8.08
N LYS A 104 9.79 16.65 8.87
CA LYS A 104 9.22 17.97 9.19
C LYS A 104 8.99 18.83 7.95
N LYS A 105 9.91 18.77 6.99
CA LYS A 105 9.87 19.57 5.75
C LYS A 105 8.81 19.07 4.77
N ILE A 106 8.70 17.75 4.62
CA ILE A 106 7.83 17.09 3.65
C ILE A 106 6.40 16.99 4.21
N ASP A 107 6.23 16.35 5.36
CA ASP A 107 4.90 16.00 5.89
C ASP A 107 4.23 17.13 6.65
N ARG A 108 5.02 18.13 7.08
CA ARG A 108 4.55 19.27 7.88
C ARG A 108 3.63 18.84 9.03
N PRO A 109 4.11 17.94 9.91
CA PRO A 109 3.28 17.27 10.89
C PRO A 109 2.71 18.24 11.93
N LEU A 110 1.49 17.95 12.39
CA LEU A 110 0.75 18.81 13.33
C LEU A 110 1.31 18.74 14.77
N PHE A 111 1.84 17.59 15.17
CA PHE A 111 2.29 17.35 16.54
C PHE A 111 3.72 17.84 16.77
N LYS A 112 4.00 18.47 17.91
CA LYS A 112 5.36 18.91 18.26
C LYS A 112 6.34 17.74 18.45
N ASN A 113 5.85 16.61 18.95
CA ASN A 113 6.60 15.37 19.16
C ASN A 113 6.46 14.38 17.98
N PHE A 114 6.17 14.87 16.77
CA PHE A 114 5.90 14.05 15.58
C PHE A 114 6.94 12.94 15.33
N TRP A 115 8.23 13.21 15.57
CA TRP A 115 9.30 12.24 15.33
C TRP A 115 9.23 11.07 16.30
N GLN A 116 9.00 11.34 17.59
CA GLN A 116 8.84 10.26 18.56
C GLN A 116 7.59 9.45 18.25
N ARG A 117 6.47 10.11 17.90
CA ARG A 117 5.23 9.42 17.50
C ARG A 117 5.42 8.54 16.27
N PHE A 118 6.23 8.99 15.33
CA PHE A 118 6.64 8.23 14.16
C PHE A 118 7.39 6.96 14.55
N LEU A 119 8.48 7.07 15.33
CA LEU A 119 9.25 5.91 15.81
C LEU A 119 8.41 4.95 16.66
N ASP A 120 7.57 5.47 17.55
CA ASP A 120 6.65 4.68 18.37
C ASP A 120 5.63 3.95 17.50
N SER A 121 5.17 4.56 16.41
CA SER A 121 4.24 3.95 15.46
C SER A 121 4.90 2.84 14.65
N LEU A 122 6.16 3.01 14.24
CA LEU A 122 6.93 1.95 13.58
C LEU A 122 7.15 0.75 14.52
N THR A 123 7.45 1.03 15.79
CA THR A 123 7.57 -0.01 16.83
C THR A 123 6.24 -0.72 17.08
N ALA A 124 5.14 0.03 17.14
CA ALA A 124 3.79 -0.53 17.27
C ALA A 124 3.39 -1.37 16.06
N LEU A 125 3.86 -1.00 14.86
CA LEU A 125 3.66 -1.76 13.63
C LEU A 125 4.38 -3.11 13.69
N ALA A 126 5.63 -3.14 14.16
CA ALA A 126 6.42 -4.37 14.32
C ALA A 126 5.72 -5.43 15.20
N ALA A 127 4.94 -4.97 16.18
CA ALA A 127 4.18 -5.84 17.08
C ALA A 127 2.87 -6.38 16.46
N LYS A 128 2.51 -5.96 15.24
CA LYS A 128 1.30 -6.45 14.57
C LYS A 128 1.53 -7.82 13.96
N PRO A 129 0.64 -8.80 14.20
CA PRO A 129 0.74 -10.09 13.52
C PRO A 129 0.26 -10.03 12.06
N GLN A 130 -0.58 -9.07 11.70
CA GLN A 130 -1.10 -8.91 10.34
C GLN A 130 -0.03 -8.35 9.39
N ARG A 131 -0.29 -8.46 8.08
CA ARG A 131 0.60 -7.92 7.03
C ARG A 131 0.86 -6.43 7.20
N THR A 132 2.14 -6.06 7.27
CA THR A 132 2.62 -4.68 7.44
C THR A 132 3.44 -4.22 6.25
N VAL A 133 3.29 -2.96 5.85
CA VAL A 133 3.97 -2.41 4.68
C VAL A 133 4.51 -1.03 4.98
N TYR A 134 5.77 -0.79 4.62
CA TYR A 134 6.28 0.57 4.45
C TYR A 134 6.12 0.99 3.00
N ARG A 135 5.43 2.10 2.77
CA ARG A 135 5.35 2.69 1.43
C ARG A 135 6.28 3.90 1.38
N LEU A 136 7.36 3.75 0.61
CA LEU A 136 8.36 4.79 0.40
C LEU A 136 8.04 5.52 -0.91
N THR A 137 7.88 6.84 -0.84
CA THR A 137 7.74 7.69 -2.02
C THR A 137 9.12 8.23 -2.41
N LEU A 138 9.74 7.64 -3.43
CA LEU A 138 11.07 8.04 -3.88
C LEU A 138 11.02 9.29 -4.76
N VAL A 139 11.72 10.33 -4.34
CA VAL A 139 12.01 11.52 -5.14
C VAL A 139 13.43 11.39 -5.70
N LYS A 140 13.66 11.87 -6.92
CA LYS A 140 14.98 11.82 -7.56
C LYS A 140 16.03 12.54 -6.71
N SER A 141 17.28 12.03 -6.76
CA SER A 141 18.48 12.55 -6.09
C SER A 141 18.58 12.23 -4.59
N TRP A 142 18.55 10.94 -4.24
CA TRP A 142 18.89 10.46 -2.89
C TRP A 142 20.40 10.42 -2.65
N ASN A 143 20.81 10.29 -1.40
CA ASN A 143 22.20 10.11 -1.00
C ASN A 143 22.38 8.91 -0.04
N VAL A 144 23.63 8.62 0.29
CA VAL A 144 24.00 7.49 1.16
C VAL A 144 23.43 7.64 2.58
N ASP A 145 23.44 8.86 3.13
CA ASP A 145 22.91 9.12 4.48
C ASP A 145 21.39 8.85 4.54
N GLU A 146 20.67 9.18 3.47
CA GLU A 146 19.23 8.92 3.33
C GLU A 146 18.93 7.41 3.30
N LEU A 147 19.73 6.64 2.54
CA LEU A 147 19.62 5.18 2.48
C LEU A 147 19.88 4.53 3.84
N GLN A 148 20.94 4.95 4.53
CA GLN A 148 21.27 4.43 5.86
C GLN A 148 20.14 4.73 6.85
N ALA A 149 19.58 5.94 6.82
CA ALA A 149 18.44 6.30 7.66
C ALA A 149 17.19 5.47 7.33
N TYR A 150 16.89 5.17 6.07
CA TYR A 150 15.80 4.24 5.72
C TYR A 150 16.06 2.83 6.26
N ALA A 151 17.29 2.32 6.15
CA ALA A 151 17.67 1.00 6.67
C ALA A 151 17.50 0.92 8.20
N GLU A 152 17.81 2.00 8.93
CA GLU A 152 17.57 2.11 10.38
C GLU A 152 16.07 2.06 10.71
N LEU A 153 15.23 2.76 9.95
CA LEU A 153 13.77 2.73 10.13
C LEU A 153 13.19 1.34 9.83
N VAL A 154 13.67 0.68 8.78
CA VAL A 154 13.29 -0.71 8.44
C VAL A 154 13.70 -1.64 9.58
N SER A 155 14.91 -1.50 10.12
CA SER A 155 15.38 -2.32 11.23
C SER A 155 14.59 -2.09 12.52
N LEU A 156 14.05 -0.88 12.72
CA LEU A 156 13.22 -0.57 13.88
C LEU A 156 11.86 -1.26 13.84
N GLY A 157 11.18 -1.24 12.69
CA GLY A 157 9.81 -1.72 12.60
C GLY A 157 9.61 -3.05 11.87
N CYS A 158 10.66 -3.60 11.25
CA CYS A 158 10.69 -4.89 10.56
C CYS A 158 9.40 -5.20 9.76
N PRO A 159 8.96 -4.33 8.83
CA PRO A 159 7.72 -4.55 8.09
C PRO A 159 7.80 -5.82 7.24
N ASP A 160 6.66 -6.43 6.91
CA ASP A 160 6.65 -7.59 6.01
C ASP A 160 7.11 -7.22 4.60
N PHE A 161 6.73 -6.02 4.16
CA PHE A 161 7.00 -5.51 2.82
C PHE A 161 7.44 -4.04 2.83
N ILE A 162 8.23 -3.67 1.84
CA ILE A 162 8.57 -2.29 1.54
C ILE A 162 8.24 -2.04 0.08
N GLU A 163 7.26 -1.18 -0.17
CA GLU A 163 6.90 -0.69 -1.50
C GLU A 163 7.66 0.58 -1.78
N VAL A 164 8.59 0.54 -2.73
CA VAL A 164 9.32 1.72 -3.19
C VAL A 164 8.70 2.20 -4.47
N LYS A 165 8.05 3.37 -4.42
CA LYS A 165 7.34 3.95 -5.55
C LYS A 165 7.95 5.29 -5.94
N GLY A 166 8.34 5.43 -7.20
CA GLY A 166 8.75 6.72 -7.74
C GLY A 166 7.63 7.74 -7.69
N VAL A 167 7.93 8.96 -7.24
CA VAL A 167 6.96 10.06 -7.19
C VAL A 167 6.37 10.31 -8.58
N THR A 168 5.05 10.45 -8.65
CA THR A 168 4.36 10.84 -9.89
C THR A 168 4.03 12.33 -9.82
N TYR A 169 4.35 13.05 -10.89
CA TYR A 169 4.02 14.47 -10.98
C TYR A 169 2.53 14.66 -11.29
N CYS A 170 1.81 15.34 -10.40
CA CYS A 170 0.36 15.57 -10.51
C CYS A 170 -0.01 17.00 -10.96
N GLY A 171 0.94 17.76 -11.51
CA GLY A 171 0.75 19.16 -11.92
C GLY A 171 1.28 20.17 -10.91
N GLU A 172 1.25 21.45 -11.28
CA GLU A 172 1.68 22.56 -10.41
C GLU A 172 0.59 22.83 -9.36
N SER A 173 1.00 22.86 -8.09
CA SER A 173 0.14 23.29 -6.99
C SER A 173 0.91 24.28 -6.13
N SER A 174 0.22 25.26 -5.54
CA SER A 174 0.84 26.23 -4.62
C SER A 174 1.48 25.59 -3.38
N ALA A 175 1.16 24.32 -3.10
CA ALA A 175 1.66 23.58 -1.96
C ALA A 175 2.92 22.73 -2.25
N SER A 176 3.28 22.48 -3.51
CA SER A 176 4.36 21.56 -3.89
C SER A 176 5.40 22.21 -4.80
N SER A 177 6.68 22.04 -4.47
CA SER A 177 7.81 22.45 -5.32
C SER A 177 8.29 21.35 -6.27
N LEU A 178 7.56 20.23 -6.36
CA LEU A 178 7.92 19.11 -7.23
C LEU A 178 7.76 19.48 -8.70
N THR A 179 8.75 19.10 -9.50
CA THR A 179 8.77 19.25 -10.96
C THR A 179 8.95 17.89 -11.63
N MET A 180 8.79 17.82 -12.95
CA MET A 180 9.11 16.61 -13.72
C MET A 180 10.55 16.14 -13.53
N ALA A 181 11.49 17.04 -13.22
CA ALA A 181 12.88 16.67 -12.95
C ALA A 181 13.04 15.87 -11.65
N ASN A 182 12.04 15.87 -10.76
CA ASN A 182 12.04 15.13 -9.51
C ASN A 182 11.46 13.72 -9.64
N VAL A 183 10.86 13.37 -10.79
CA VAL A 183 10.31 12.05 -11.07
C VAL A 183 11.47 11.11 -11.44
N PRO A 184 11.74 10.04 -10.66
CA PRO A 184 12.78 9.09 -11.01
C PRO A 184 12.33 8.20 -12.17
N TRP A 185 13.29 7.80 -13.01
CA TRP A 185 13.10 6.70 -13.97
C TRP A 185 13.02 5.36 -13.24
N HIS A 186 12.45 4.35 -13.89
CA HIS A 186 12.34 3.03 -13.27
C HIS A 186 13.69 2.43 -12.88
N GLU A 187 14.69 2.56 -13.74
CA GLU A 187 16.07 2.13 -13.47
C GLU A 187 16.69 2.83 -12.25
N GLU A 188 16.30 4.09 -11.99
CA GLU A 188 16.73 4.82 -10.79
C GLU A 188 16.07 4.22 -9.54
N VAL A 189 14.78 3.87 -9.60
CA VAL A 189 14.11 3.19 -8.47
C VAL A 189 14.71 1.80 -8.23
N VAL A 190 15.00 1.03 -9.29
CA VAL A 190 15.69 -0.27 -9.19
C VAL A 190 17.03 -0.11 -8.48
N ARG A 191 17.84 0.88 -8.89
CA ARG A 191 19.14 1.13 -8.26
C ARG A 191 19.01 1.50 -6.78
N PHE A 192 18.09 2.39 -6.42
CA PHE A 192 17.81 2.71 -5.02
C PHE A 192 17.45 1.47 -4.21
N VAL A 193 16.57 0.62 -4.76
CA VAL A 193 16.12 -0.61 -4.10
C VAL A 193 17.27 -1.59 -3.88
N TRP A 194 18.17 -1.75 -4.85
CA TRP A 194 19.35 -2.60 -4.70
C TRP A 194 20.28 -2.07 -3.61
N GLU A 195 20.61 -0.77 -3.64
CA GLU A 195 21.43 -0.11 -2.61
C GLU A 195 20.80 -0.22 -1.22
N LEU A 196 19.46 -0.13 -1.12
CA LEU A 196 18.75 -0.30 0.15
C LEU A 196 18.80 -1.75 0.64
N VAL A 197 18.51 -2.73 -0.21
CA VAL A 197 18.48 -4.16 0.14
C VAL A 197 19.83 -4.64 0.67
N ASP A 198 20.95 -4.12 0.16
CA ASP A 198 22.29 -4.42 0.66
C ASP A 198 22.48 -4.01 2.15
N LEU A 199 21.68 -3.08 2.66
CA LEU A 199 21.70 -2.60 4.05
C LEU A 199 20.70 -3.32 4.96
N ILE A 200 19.74 -4.08 4.41
CA ILE A 200 18.67 -4.74 5.17
C ILE A 200 18.68 -6.27 4.90
N PRO A 201 19.58 -7.03 5.54
CA PRO A 201 19.94 -8.37 5.09
C PRO A 201 18.81 -9.40 5.11
N ASP A 202 17.73 -9.19 5.88
CA ASP A 202 16.58 -10.11 5.93
C ASP A 202 15.56 -9.90 4.81
N TYR A 203 15.82 -8.95 3.91
CA TYR A 203 14.93 -8.54 2.84
C TYR A 203 15.55 -8.80 1.46
N GLU A 204 14.69 -9.02 0.46
CA GLU A 204 15.10 -9.16 -0.94
C GLU A 204 14.02 -8.57 -1.87
N VAL A 205 14.40 -8.25 -3.10
CA VAL A 205 13.47 -7.78 -4.13
C VAL A 205 12.60 -8.95 -4.59
N ALA A 206 11.28 -8.83 -4.42
CA ALA A 206 10.33 -9.87 -4.79
C ALA A 206 9.62 -9.57 -6.11
N CYS A 207 9.18 -8.33 -6.31
CA CYS A 207 8.34 -7.96 -7.45
C CYS A 207 8.69 -6.59 -8.02
N GLU A 208 8.28 -6.35 -9.26
CA GLU A 208 8.27 -5.04 -9.88
C GLU A 208 6.93 -4.76 -10.57
N HIS A 209 6.58 -3.49 -10.69
CA HIS A 209 5.54 -3.00 -11.58
C HIS A 209 6.05 -1.75 -12.30
N GLU A 210 6.69 -1.96 -13.45
CA GLU A 210 7.36 -0.91 -14.23
C GLU A 210 6.38 0.22 -14.59
N HIS A 211 5.14 -0.13 -14.96
CA HIS A 211 4.15 0.85 -15.40
C HIS A 211 3.78 1.88 -14.32
N SER A 212 3.78 1.48 -13.05
CA SER A 212 3.55 2.38 -11.90
C SER A 212 4.83 2.83 -11.22
N ASN A 213 5.99 2.49 -11.81
CA ASN A 213 7.31 2.74 -11.27
C ASN A 213 7.45 2.31 -9.79
N CYS A 214 7.08 1.06 -9.51
CA CYS A 214 7.05 0.52 -8.16
C CYS A 214 7.84 -0.78 -8.08
N LEU A 215 8.57 -0.98 -7.00
CA LEU A 215 9.21 -2.25 -6.63
C LEU A 215 8.73 -2.69 -5.26
N LEU A 216 8.64 -4.01 -5.08
CA LEU A 216 8.32 -4.65 -3.82
C LEU A 216 9.56 -5.35 -3.28
N ILE A 217 10.05 -4.88 -2.15
CA ILE A 217 11.00 -5.60 -1.30
C ILE A 217 10.17 -6.38 -0.28
N ALA A 218 10.51 -7.65 -0.05
CA ALA A 218 9.82 -8.51 0.89
C ALA A 218 10.79 -9.14 1.89
N HIS A 219 10.33 -9.33 3.12
CA HIS A 219 11.06 -10.10 4.12
C HIS A 219 11.20 -11.56 3.67
N ARG A 220 12.36 -12.19 3.90
CA ARG A 220 12.69 -13.56 3.46
C ARG A 220 11.73 -14.63 3.99
N LYS A 221 10.98 -14.35 5.06
CA LYS A 221 9.94 -15.25 5.58
C LYS A 221 8.83 -15.56 4.56
N PHE A 222 8.64 -14.70 3.55
CA PHE A 222 7.73 -14.95 2.42
C PHE A 222 8.40 -15.70 1.26
N LYS A 223 9.64 -16.19 1.42
CA LYS A 223 10.37 -16.96 0.40
C LYS A 223 10.46 -18.44 0.81
N ILE A 224 9.43 -19.21 0.46
CA ILE A 224 9.31 -20.62 0.83
C ILE A 224 9.86 -21.50 -0.28
N GLY A 225 10.88 -22.32 0.02
CA GLY A 225 11.48 -23.22 -0.97
C GLY A 225 12.14 -22.50 -2.15
N GLY A 226 12.57 -21.25 -1.95
CA GLY A 226 13.14 -20.40 -3.02
C GLY A 226 12.09 -19.66 -3.86
N GLU A 227 10.79 -19.90 -3.62
CA GLU A 227 9.68 -19.24 -4.32
C GLU A 227 9.07 -18.14 -3.46
N TRP A 228 8.62 -17.05 -4.08
CA TRP A 228 7.95 -15.95 -3.40
C TRP A 228 6.46 -16.25 -3.15
N TRP A 229 6.01 -15.91 -1.93
CA TRP A 229 4.62 -16.01 -1.45
C TRP A 229 4.15 -14.65 -0.96
N THR A 230 4.29 -13.62 -1.81
CA THR A 230 3.95 -12.24 -1.46
C THR A 230 2.49 -11.89 -1.75
N TRP A 231 1.72 -12.77 -2.40
CA TRP A 231 0.30 -12.51 -2.67
C TRP A 231 -0.58 -12.79 -1.46
N ILE A 232 -1.82 -12.30 -1.50
CA ILE A 232 -2.81 -12.47 -0.44
C ILE A 232 -3.81 -13.55 -0.89
N ASP A 233 -3.96 -14.61 -0.10
CA ASP A 233 -5.13 -15.48 -0.19
C ASP A 233 -6.30 -14.80 0.52
N TYR A 234 -7.12 -14.07 -0.24
CA TYR A 234 -8.26 -13.36 0.31
C TYR A 234 -9.31 -14.31 0.91
N ASN A 235 -9.51 -15.49 0.33
CA ASN A 235 -10.49 -16.44 0.88
C ASN A 235 -10.01 -16.93 2.25
N ARG A 236 -8.73 -17.29 2.34
CA ARG A 236 -8.12 -17.71 3.60
C ARG A 236 -8.14 -16.60 4.65
N PHE A 237 -7.84 -15.36 4.28
CA PHE A 237 -7.99 -14.21 5.17
C PHE A 237 -9.44 -14.08 5.70
N GLN A 238 -10.44 -14.26 4.84
CA GLN A 238 -11.85 -14.14 5.22
C GLN A 238 -12.33 -15.28 6.14
N GLU A 239 -11.68 -16.45 6.11
CA GLU A 239 -11.89 -17.53 7.07
C GLU A 239 -11.24 -17.19 8.42
N LEU A 240 -9.96 -16.79 8.40
CA LEU A 240 -9.19 -16.49 9.61
C LEU A 240 -9.78 -15.33 10.40
N ILE A 241 -10.23 -14.27 9.73
CA ILE A 241 -10.87 -13.14 10.40
C ILE A 241 -12.22 -13.53 11.02
N GLN A 242 -12.97 -14.44 10.38
CA GLN A 242 -14.21 -14.96 10.94
C GLN A 242 -13.92 -15.77 12.21
N GLU A 243 -12.92 -16.65 12.19
CA GLU A 243 -12.51 -17.42 13.37
C GLU A 243 -12.00 -16.53 14.52
N TYR A 244 -11.26 -15.46 14.18
CA TYR A 244 -10.83 -14.45 15.16
C TYR A 244 -12.03 -13.77 15.82
N GLU A 245 -13.03 -13.34 15.05
CA GLU A 245 -14.23 -12.69 15.58
C GLU A 245 -15.11 -13.64 16.40
N ASP A 246 -15.35 -14.85 15.90
CA ASP A 246 -16.20 -15.86 16.56
C ASP A 246 -15.60 -16.32 17.89
N SER A 247 -14.28 -16.33 18.00
CA SER A 247 -13.54 -16.68 19.22
C SER A 247 -13.33 -15.50 20.18
N GLY A 248 -13.82 -14.30 19.86
CA GLY A 248 -13.59 -13.10 20.66
C GLY A 248 -12.11 -12.69 20.73
N GLY A 249 -11.31 -13.06 19.72
CA GLY A 249 -9.88 -12.80 19.64
C GLY A 249 -8.98 -13.84 20.31
N ALA A 250 -9.52 -14.97 20.76
CA ALA A 250 -8.73 -16.07 21.33
C ALA A 250 -7.95 -16.84 20.24
N ARG A 251 -8.55 -17.05 19.06
CA ARG A 251 -7.83 -17.55 17.88
C ARG A 251 -7.26 -16.36 17.13
N THR A 252 -5.95 -16.37 16.94
CA THR A 252 -5.23 -15.31 16.21
C THR A 252 -4.58 -15.89 14.96
N PHE A 253 -4.14 -15.02 14.07
CA PHE A 253 -3.46 -15.37 12.83
C PHE A 253 -2.43 -14.31 12.47
N CYS A 254 -1.43 -14.69 11.69
CA CYS A 254 -0.38 -13.81 11.20
C CYS A 254 -0.34 -13.74 9.67
N ALA A 255 0.53 -12.88 9.14
CA ALA A 255 0.68 -12.61 7.71
C ALA A 255 0.91 -13.86 6.85
N GLU A 256 1.63 -14.84 7.40
CA GLU A 256 2.00 -16.12 6.77
C GLU A 256 0.80 -17.07 6.63
N ASP A 257 -0.24 -16.94 7.47
CA ASP A 257 -1.41 -17.83 7.45
C ASP A 257 -2.31 -17.64 6.22
N TYR A 258 -2.15 -16.53 5.51
CA TYR A 258 -2.95 -16.15 4.34
C TYR A 258 -2.09 -15.63 3.18
N MET A 259 -0.84 -16.09 3.11
CA MET A 259 0.03 -15.83 1.97
C MET A 259 -0.28 -16.76 0.81
N ALA A 260 -0.19 -16.24 -0.41
CA ALA A 260 -0.34 -16.99 -1.64
C ALA A 260 0.90 -16.81 -2.52
N ARG A 261 1.16 -17.82 -3.36
CA ARG A 261 2.29 -17.81 -4.31
C ARG A 261 2.22 -16.58 -5.20
N THR A 262 3.35 -15.89 -5.31
CA THR A 262 3.52 -14.73 -6.19
C THR A 262 3.37 -15.16 -7.66
N PRO A 263 2.50 -14.50 -8.45
CA PRO A 263 2.37 -14.78 -9.87
C PRO A 263 3.70 -14.57 -10.61
N HIS A 264 4.02 -15.46 -11.55
CA HIS A 264 5.31 -15.44 -12.25
C HIS A 264 5.57 -14.11 -12.98
N TRP A 265 4.53 -13.47 -13.50
CA TRP A 265 4.60 -12.21 -14.26
C TRP A 265 4.86 -10.99 -13.36
N ALA A 266 4.63 -11.14 -12.05
CA ALA A 266 4.88 -10.09 -11.05
C ALA A 266 6.30 -10.12 -10.50
N LEU A 267 6.99 -11.26 -10.63
CA LEU A 267 8.35 -11.43 -10.11
C LEU A 267 9.29 -10.41 -10.74
N PHE A 268 10.22 -9.90 -9.94
CA PHE A 268 11.28 -9.05 -10.45
C PHE A 268 12.08 -9.77 -11.55
N GLY A 269 12.28 -9.10 -12.69
CA GLY A 269 12.96 -9.67 -13.85
C GLY A 269 12.08 -10.51 -14.77
N ALA A 270 10.77 -10.64 -14.49
CA ALA A 270 9.83 -11.25 -15.42
C ALA A 270 9.70 -10.43 -16.72
N SER A 271 9.41 -11.10 -17.83
CA SER A 271 9.22 -10.44 -19.14
C SER A 271 8.11 -9.39 -19.12
N GLU A 272 7.09 -9.61 -18.29
CA GLU A 272 5.92 -8.77 -18.14
C GLU A 272 6.18 -7.53 -17.27
N ARG A 273 7.26 -7.54 -16.47
CA ARG A 273 7.64 -6.45 -15.54
C ARG A 273 6.49 -5.99 -14.65
N GLY A 274 5.71 -6.95 -14.15
CA GLY A 274 4.54 -6.71 -13.30
C GLY A 274 3.22 -6.52 -14.01
N PHE A 275 3.20 -6.32 -15.33
CA PHE A 275 1.94 -6.09 -16.04
C PHE A 275 1.15 -7.41 -16.17
N ASP A 276 -0.10 -7.44 -15.70
CA ASP A 276 -0.92 -8.66 -15.77
C ASP A 276 -1.10 -9.08 -17.25
N PRO A 277 -0.70 -10.31 -17.64
CA PRO A 277 -0.82 -10.78 -19.02
C PRO A 277 -2.26 -10.91 -19.51
N LYS A 278 -3.26 -10.87 -18.61
CA LYS A 278 -4.69 -10.81 -18.98
C LYS A 278 -5.12 -9.44 -19.49
N ASP A 279 -4.36 -8.41 -19.20
CA ASP A 279 -4.63 -7.04 -19.63
C ASP A 279 -3.82 -6.69 -20.89
N THR A 280 -4.30 -5.71 -21.64
CA THR A 280 -3.62 -5.24 -22.85
C THR A 280 -2.88 -3.94 -22.57
N ARG A 281 -1.54 -3.96 -22.67
CA ARG A 281 -0.71 -2.77 -22.49
C ARG A 281 -0.88 -1.82 -23.68
N HIS A 282 -1.50 -0.67 -23.43
CA HIS A 282 -1.63 0.38 -24.44
C HIS A 282 -0.42 1.31 -24.40
N GLN A 283 0.53 1.10 -25.30
CA GLN A 283 1.65 2.02 -25.50
C GLN A 283 1.22 3.19 -26.39
N ARG A 284 1.48 4.42 -25.95
CA ARG A 284 1.34 5.59 -26.84
C ARG A 284 2.37 5.44 -27.95
N LYS A 285 1.93 5.32 -29.21
CA LYS A 285 2.85 5.39 -30.35
C LYS A 285 3.53 6.75 -30.33
N SER A 286 4.86 6.77 -30.35
CA SER A 286 5.64 7.99 -30.57
C SER A 286 5.31 8.54 -31.96
N GLY A 287 4.33 9.45 -32.04
CA GLY A 287 3.96 10.11 -33.30
C GLY A 287 2.48 10.44 -33.50
N SER A 288 1.53 9.85 -32.75
CA SER A 288 0.12 10.22 -32.89
C SER A 288 -0.29 11.26 -31.84
N LYS A 289 -0.36 12.53 -32.24
CA LYS A 289 -1.17 13.54 -31.56
C LYS A 289 -2.64 13.13 -31.63
N ASN A 290 -3.07 12.20 -30.79
CA ASN A 290 -4.50 11.98 -30.57
C ASN A 290 -4.97 13.02 -29.56
N ILE A 291 -5.47 14.12 -30.11
CA ILE A 291 -6.37 15.06 -29.45
C ILE A 291 -7.70 14.32 -29.24
N ALA A 292 -7.95 13.86 -28.01
CA ALA A 292 -9.27 13.61 -27.45
C ALA A 292 -9.09 13.44 -25.93
N ARG A 293 -9.35 14.50 -25.15
CA ARG A 293 -10.63 14.84 -24.49
C ARG A 293 -10.78 14.05 -23.17
N CYS A 294 -10.97 14.84 -22.11
CA CYS A 294 -11.19 14.43 -20.72
C CYS A 294 -12.13 13.25 -20.56
#